data_AF-A0A654M630-F1
#
_entry.id   AF-A0A654M630-F1
#
_cell.length_a   1.000
_cell.length_b   1.000
_cell.length_c   1.000
_cell.angle_alpha   90.00
_cell.angle_beta   90.00
_cell.angle_gamma   90.00
#
_symmetry.space_group_name_H-M   'P 1'
#
loop_
_entity.id
_entity.type
_entity.pdbx_description
1 polymer ?
#
loop_
_entity_poly.entity_id
_entity_poly.type
_entity_poly.pdbx_seq_one_letter_code
_entity_poly.pdbx_strand_id
1 'polypeptide(L)'
;MSELEINLKKIKSSSKMSDSQKIKKLYDLMLAQNIEPIVLRLSGYIKSKPMKIDYLLTFTPIRIIMVKKNVLRKMTDPGFVAGIGPYLYYVLSEKIKFSDIKIKDSFISKEQDSAAGSKMSNEFSIKYPDIKKMVFYPDTRTLISNMLGTAINENVLVIHTVKEKYEFRLSTGKNGPYDKTLYWLKTCLPVKISDY
;
A
#
# COMPACT_ATOMS: atom_id res chain seq x y z
N MET A 1 -20.99 -17.05 -10.66
CA MET A 1 -19.71 -16.61 -10.06
C MET A 1 -18.68 -16.51 -11.16
N SER A 2 -17.83 -15.48 -11.16
CA SER A 2 -16.74 -15.39 -12.15
C SER A 2 -15.67 -16.44 -11.86
N GLU A 3 -14.91 -16.83 -12.88
CA GLU A 3 -13.78 -17.76 -12.73
C GLU A 3 -12.75 -17.24 -11.70
N LEU A 4 -12.52 -15.93 -11.68
CA LEU A 4 -11.69 -15.25 -10.68
C LEU A 4 -12.20 -15.49 -9.25
N GLU A 5 -13.50 -15.31 -9.00
CA GLU A 5 -14.09 -15.53 -7.68
C GLU A 5 -13.93 -16.99 -7.22
N ILE A 6 -14.13 -17.95 -8.12
CA ILE A 6 -13.99 -19.37 -7.82
C ILE A 6 -12.53 -19.68 -7.42
N ASN A 7 -11.56 -19.19 -8.18
CA ASN A 7 -10.14 -19.46 -7.90
C ASN A 7 -9.66 -18.76 -6.63
N LEU A 8 -10.12 -17.53 -6.36
CA LEU A 8 -9.82 -16.85 -5.11
C LEU A 8 -10.42 -17.56 -3.89
N LYS A 9 -11.64 -18.11 -4.00
CA LYS A 9 -12.25 -18.94 -2.95
C LYS A 9 -11.39 -20.17 -2.65
N LYS A 10 -10.87 -20.85 -3.69
CA LYS A 10 -9.98 -22.02 -3.53
C LYS A 10 -8.67 -21.66 -2.82
N ILE A 11 -8.07 -20.50 -3.13
CA ILE A 11 -6.85 -20.05 -2.43
C ILE A 11 -7.18 -19.75 -0.96
N LYS A 12 -8.27 -19.01 -0.70
CA LYS A 12 -8.71 -18.63 0.64
C LYS A 12 -8.97 -19.86 1.53
N SER A 13 -9.73 -20.85 1.04
CA SER A 13 -10.14 -22.02 1.81
C SER A 13 -9.06 -23.08 2.00
N SER A 14 -7.88 -22.92 1.40
CA SER A 14 -6.81 -23.90 1.54
C SER A 14 -6.16 -23.83 2.92
N SER A 15 -6.42 -24.83 3.77
CA SER A 15 -5.81 -25.00 5.08
C SER A 15 -4.36 -25.49 5.04
N LYS A 16 -3.92 -26.03 3.90
CA LYS A 16 -2.55 -26.55 3.70
C LYS A 16 -1.55 -25.46 3.27
N MET A 17 -2.01 -24.25 2.95
CA MET A 17 -1.17 -23.16 2.47
C MET A 17 -0.90 -22.14 3.57
N SER A 18 0.36 -21.79 3.74
CA SER A 18 0.79 -20.60 4.48
C SER A 18 0.36 -19.31 3.79
N ASP A 19 0.34 -18.20 4.52
CA ASP A 19 -0.04 -16.88 3.98
C ASP A 19 0.85 -16.44 2.81
N SER A 20 2.15 -16.71 2.88
CA SER A 20 3.09 -16.43 1.80
C SER A 20 2.81 -17.26 0.54
N GLN A 21 2.41 -18.53 0.69
CA GLN A 21 1.97 -19.36 -0.44
C GLN A 21 0.65 -18.86 -1.04
N LYS A 22 -0.29 -18.42 -0.20
CA LYS A 22 -1.56 -17.82 -0.64
C LYS A 22 -1.32 -16.51 -1.41
N ILE A 23 -0.42 -15.66 -0.92
CA ILE A 23 0.00 -14.42 -1.58
C ILE A 23 0.59 -14.72 -2.97
N LYS A 24 1.52 -15.68 -3.05
CA LYS A 24 2.13 -16.07 -4.32
C LYS A 24 1.08 -16.54 -5.32
N LYS A 25 0.19 -17.46 -4.92
CA LYS A 25 -0.89 -17.95 -5.80
C LYS A 25 -1.85 -16.85 -6.24
N LEU A 26 -2.13 -15.88 -5.36
CA LEU A 26 -2.93 -14.72 -5.72
C LEU A 26 -2.24 -13.92 -6.84
N TYR A 27 -0.94 -13.65 -6.72
CA TYR A 27 -0.21 -12.89 -7.74
C TYR A 27 -0.13 -13.64 -9.07
N ASP A 28 0.15 -14.95 -9.04
CA ASP A 28 0.17 -15.79 -10.23
C ASP A 28 -1.21 -15.78 -10.95
N LEU A 29 -2.29 -15.90 -10.18
CA LEU A 29 -3.66 -15.84 -10.71
C LEU A 29 -3.98 -14.48 -11.34
N MET A 30 -3.62 -13.40 -10.67
CA MET A 30 -3.91 -12.05 -11.14
C MET A 30 -3.10 -11.71 -12.40
N LEU A 31 -1.83 -12.12 -12.44
CA LEU A 31 -0.98 -11.99 -13.62
C LEU A 31 -1.55 -12.76 -14.81
N ALA A 32 -2.01 -13.99 -14.61
CA ALA A 32 -2.63 -14.80 -15.65
C ALA A 32 -3.91 -14.18 -16.24
N GLN A 33 -4.59 -13.33 -15.46
CA GLN A 33 -5.78 -12.58 -15.90
C GLN A 33 -5.48 -11.15 -16.36
N ASN A 34 -4.21 -10.76 -16.42
CA ASN A 34 -3.77 -9.40 -16.74
C ASN A 34 -4.40 -8.33 -15.81
N ILE A 35 -4.58 -8.69 -14.53
CA ILE A 35 -5.08 -7.80 -13.49
C ILE A 35 -3.89 -7.40 -12.62
N GLU A 36 -3.71 -6.09 -12.40
CA GLU A 36 -2.72 -5.55 -11.48
C GLU A 36 -3.39 -5.21 -10.14
N PRO A 37 -3.44 -6.15 -9.17
CA PRO A 37 -4.16 -5.94 -7.93
C PRO A 37 -3.41 -4.94 -7.05
N ILE A 38 -4.17 -4.21 -6.25
CA ILE A 38 -3.59 -3.45 -5.16
C ILE A 38 -3.20 -4.43 -4.06
N VAL A 39 -1.96 -4.30 -3.60
CA VAL A 39 -1.35 -5.16 -2.60
C VAL A 39 -1.31 -4.46 -1.25
N LEU A 40 -0.82 -3.23 -1.24
CA LEU A 40 -0.71 -2.40 -0.06
C LEU A 40 -0.98 -0.96 -0.46
N ARG A 41 -1.58 -0.19 0.44
CA ARG A 41 -1.76 1.24 0.26
C ARG A 41 -1.34 2.01 1.51
N LEU A 42 -0.43 2.96 1.33
CA LEU A 42 0.10 3.81 2.38
C LEU A 42 -0.19 5.28 2.06
N SER A 43 -0.38 6.08 3.10
CA SER A 43 -0.45 7.54 2.99
C SER A 43 0.85 8.12 3.50
N GLY A 44 1.55 8.86 2.65
CA GLY A 44 2.79 9.54 3.01
C GLY A 44 2.78 11.00 2.62
N TYR A 45 3.80 11.73 3.04
CA TYR A 45 4.08 13.05 2.50
C TYR A 45 5.59 13.25 2.35
N ILE A 46 5.98 14.09 1.39
CA ILE A 46 7.35 14.59 1.23
C ILE A 46 7.40 16.00 1.79
N LYS A 47 8.41 16.29 2.63
CA LYS A 47 8.69 17.66 3.10
C LYS A 47 9.29 18.47 1.96
N SER A 48 8.64 19.56 1.56
CA SER A 48 9.04 20.43 0.47
C SER A 48 8.91 21.89 0.94
N LYS A 49 9.93 22.45 1.59
CA LYS A 49 9.85 23.82 2.16
C LYS A 49 9.27 24.81 1.13
N PRO A 50 8.20 25.57 1.45
CA PRO A 50 7.58 25.77 2.77
C PRO A 50 6.40 24.82 3.10
N MET A 51 6.02 23.89 2.23
CA MET A 51 4.82 23.06 2.37
C MET A 51 5.13 21.56 2.51
N LYS A 52 4.09 20.79 2.85
CA LYS A 52 4.12 19.32 2.70
C LYS A 52 3.32 18.94 1.48
N ILE A 53 3.85 17.99 0.71
CA ILE A 53 3.14 17.42 -0.44
C ILE A 53 2.70 16.02 -0.05
N ASP A 54 1.40 15.85 0.14
CA ASP A 54 0.79 14.57 0.52
C ASP A 54 0.65 13.67 -0.70
N TYR A 55 0.95 12.38 -0.51
CA TYR A 55 0.92 11.34 -1.53
C TYR A 55 0.13 10.12 -1.05
N LEU A 56 -0.54 9.47 -2.00
CA LEU A 56 -1.03 8.11 -1.85
C LEU A 56 -0.04 7.17 -2.53
N LEU A 57 0.51 6.23 -1.77
CA LEU A 57 1.43 5.21 -2.24
C LEU A 57 0.63 3.93 -2.42
N THR A 58 0.43 3.49 -3.66
CA THR A 58 -0.24 2.23 -3.99
C THR A 58 0.79 1.25 -4.50
N PHE A 59 0.98 0.17 -3.76
CA PHE A 59 1.88 -0.92 -4.13
C PHE A 59 1.08 -1.98 -4.87
N THR A 60 1.61 -2.40 -6.00
CA THR A 60 1.10 -3.52 -6.81
C THR A 60 2.19 -4.60 -6.88
N PRO A 61 1.95 -5.75 -7.54
CA PRO A 61 3.00 -6.76 -7.74
C PRO A 61 4.17 -6.30 -8.63
N ILE A 62 3.99 -5.27 -9.47
CA ILE A 62 5.00 -4.86 -10.47
C ILE A 62 5.58 -3.46 -10.26
N ARG A 63 4.88 -2.57 -9.54
CA ARG A 63 5.31 -1.19 -9.34
C ARG A 63 4.71 -0.55 -8.09
N ILE A 64 5.23 0.63 -7.78
CA ILE A 64 4.69 1.56 -6.79
C ILE A 64 4.12 2.74 -7.57
N ILE A 65 2.83 3.01 -7.38
CA ILE A 65 2.13 4.15 -7.97
C ILE A 65 2.01 5.23 -6.90
N MET A 66 2.46 6.44 -7.21
CA MET A 66 2.44 7.58 -6.31
C MET A 66 1.54 8.65 -6.89
N VAL A 67 0.49 8.99 -6.14
CA VAL A 67 -0.48 10.00 -6.56
C VAL A 67 -0.47 11.15 -5.57
N LYS A 68 -0.17 12.36 -6.03
CA LYS A 68 -0.28 13.58 -5.23
C LYS A 68 -1.73 13.79 -4.80
N LYS A 69 -1.98 14.03 -3.51
CA LYS A 69 -3.32 14.23 -2.96
C LYS A 69 -3.77 15.68 -3.12
N ASN A 70 -4.90 15.87 -3.80
CA ASN A 70 -5.62 17.14 -3.83
C ASN A 70 -6.32 17.40 -2.48
N VAL A 71 -6.72 18.64 -2.23
CA VAL A 71 -7.32 19.07 -0.93
C VAL A 71 -8.50 18.19 -0.51
N LEU A 72 -9.40 17.85 -1.43
CA LEU A 72 -10.53 16.94 -1.16
C LEU A 72 -10.05 15.56 -0.70
N ARG A 73 -9.07 14.98 -1.42
CA ARG A 73 -8.42 13.71 -1.05
C ARG A 73 -7.66 13.76 0.27
N LYS A 74 -7.38 14.93 0.87
CA LYS A 74 -6.80 15.00 2.22
C LYS A 74 -7.85 14.79 3.31
N MET A 75 -9.11 15.14 3.03
CA MET A 75 -10.23 15.08 3.98
C MET A 75 -11.06 13.81 3.83
N THR A 76 -11.22 13.31 2.60
CA THR A 76 -12.02 12.11 2.32
C THR A 76 -11.20 10.85 2.22
N ASP A 77 -9.87 10.91 2.42
CA ASP A 77 -9.03 9.71 2.50
C ASP A 77 -9.59 8.88 3.65
N PRO A 78 -10.39 7.85 3.34
CA PRO A 78 -10.92 7.03 4.39
C PRO A 78 -9.69 6.40 5.00
N GLY A 79 -9.60 6.35 6.32
CA GLY A 79 -8.47 5.79 7.07
C GLY A 79 -8.17 4.30 6.80
N PHE A 80 -8.40 3.77 5.59
CA PHE A 80 -7.83 2.53 5.06
C PHE A 80 -6.33 2.67 4.80
N VAL A 81 -5.66 3.31 5.74
CA VAL A 81 -4.26 3.64 5.65
C VAL A 81 -3.50 2.49 6.34
N ALA A 82 -2.52 1.94 5.61
CA ALA A 82 -1.98 0.58 5.77
C ALA A 82 -3.03 -0.54 5.69
N GLY A 83 -3.94 -0.39 4.74
CA GLY A 83 -4.79 -1.50 4.31
C GLY A 83 -4.01 -2.40 3.36
N ILE A 84 -3.93 -3.68 3.71
CA ILE A 84 -3.79 -4.75 2.72
C ILE A 84 -4.84 -4.51 1.64
N GLY A 85 -4.45 -4.61 0.37
CA GLY A 85 -5.37 -4.40 -0.75
C GLY A 85 -6.50 -5.43 -0.75
N PRO A 86 -7.63 -5.12 -1.40
CA PRO A 86 -8.90 -5.81 -1.16
C PRO A 86 -8.85 -7.31 -1.52
N TYR A 87 -8.19 -7.68 -2.62
CA TYR A 87 -8.00 -9.09 -2.99
C TYR A 87 -7.10 -9.83 -2.01
N LEU A 88 -6.02 -9.20 -1.58
CA LEU A 88 -5.09 -9.81 -0.64
C LEU A 88 -5.75 -9.97 0.74
N TYR A 89 -6.50 -8.97 1.19
CA TYR A 89 -7.24 -9.03 2.44
C TYR A 89 -8.30 -10.14 2.41
N TYR A 90 -8.99 -10.33 1.29
CA TYR A 90 -9.93 -11.43 1.12
C TYR A 90 -9.29 -12.82 1.22
N VAL A 91 -8.16 -13.02 0.54
CA VAL A 91 -7.46 -14.30 0.53
C VAL A 91 -6.92 -14.66 1.91
N LEU A 92 -6.48 -13.66 2.68
CA LEU A 92 -5.89 -13.86 4.02
C LEU A 92 -6.92 -13.83 5.17
N SER A 93 -8.11 -13.27 4.96
CA SER A 93 -9.11 -13.12 6.02
C SER A 93 -10.32 -14.02 5.81
N GLU A 94 -10.67 -14.81 6.82
CA GLU A 94 -11.90 -15.61 6.80
C GLU A 94 -13.16 -14.74 6.80
N LYS A 95 -13.11 -13.57 7.44
CA LYS A 95 -14.26 -12.71 7.75
C LYS A 95 -14.88 -11.99 6.56
N ILE A 96 -14.18 -11.91 5.42
CA ILE A 96 -14.57 -11.06 4.29
C ILE A 96 -15.26 -11.86 3.20
N LYS A 97 -16.34 -11.31 2.65
CA LYS A 97 -17.03 -11.86 1.48
C LYS A 97 -16.50 -11.21 0.20
N PHE A 98 -16.57 -11.93 -0.91
CA PHE A 98 -16.08 -11.43 -2.20
C PHE A 98 -16.80 -10.16 -2.66
N SER A 99 -18.09 -10.01 -2.32
CA SER A 99 -18.88 -8.79 -2.54
C SER A 99 -18.23 -7.53 -1.94
N ASP A 100 -17.59 -7.67 -0.79
CA ASP A 100 -16.96 -6.56 -0.07
C ASP A 100 -15.71 -6.04 -0.79
N ILE A 101 -15.06 -6.91 -1.59
CA ILE A 101 -13.91 -6.57 -2.43
C ILE A 101 -14.37 -5.77 -3.64
N LYS A 102 -15.38 -6.26 -4.37
CA LYS A 102 -15.80 -5.68 -5.65
C LYS A 102 -16.23 -4.22 -5.49
N ILE A 103 -16.91 -3.92 -4.38
CA ILE A 103 -17.28 -2.56 -4.00
C ILE A 103 -16.01 -1.73 -3.78
N LYS A 104 -15.08 -2.18 -2.93
CA LYS A 104 -13.85 -1.46 -2.61
C LYS A 104 -12.95 -1.24 -3.82
N ASP A 105 -12.80 -2.22 -4.69
CA ASP A 105 -12.00 -2.15 -5.92
C ASP A 105 -12.60 -1.15 -6.93
N SER A 106 -13.93 -1.11 -7.01
CA SER A 106 -14.64 -0.15 -7.87
C SER A 106 -14.55 1.30 -7.37
N PHE A 107 -14.52 1.52 -6.05
CA PHE A 107 -14.23 2.84 -5.48
C PHE A 107 -12.84 3.31 -5.86
N ILE A 108 -11.86 2.41 -5.81
CA ILE A 108 -10.47 2.73 -6.15
C ILE A 108 -10.30 3.08 -7.63
N SER A 109 -10.99 2.37 -8.52
CA SER A 109 -10.95 2.62 -9.97
C SER A 109 -11.58 3.98 -10.32
N LYS A 110 -12.77 4.29 -9.78
CA LYS A 110 -13.44 5.59 -9.98
C LYS A 110 -12.67 6.77 -9.38
N GLU A 111 -11.95 6.52 -8.28
CA GLU A 111 -11.04 7.50 -7.68
C GLU A 111 -9.84 7.79 -8.59
N GLN A 112 -9.26 6.78 -9.25
CA GLN A 112 -8.18 6.98 -10.24
C GLN A 112 -8.67 7.78 -11.46
N ASP A 113 -9.85 7.44 -12.00
CA ASP A 113 -10.42 8.11 -13.18
C ASP A 113 -10.73 9.61 -12.91
N SER A 114 -11.20 9.94 -11.70
CA SER A 114 -11.49 11.33 -11.31
C SER A 114 -10.24 12.20 -11.08
N ALA A 115 -9.07 11.60 -10.84
CA ALA A 115 -7.80 12.33 -10.80
C ALA A 115 -7.18 12.53 -12.20
N ALA A 116 -7.51 11.67 -13.16
CA ALA A 116 -7.04 11.75 -14.55
C ALA A 116 -7.70 12.89 -15.34
N GLY A 117 -8.83 13.43 -14.87
CA GLY A 117 -9.52 14.58 -15.50
C GLY A 117 -8.79 15.94 -15.37
N SER A 118 -7.75 16.04 -14.54
CA SER A 118 -6.92 17.25 -14.44
C SER A 118 -5.62 17.09 -15.25
N LYS A 119 -5.43 17.93 -16.28
CA LYS A 119 -4.35 17.92 -17.30
C LYS A 119 -2.88 18.03 -16.81
N MET A 120 -2.57 17.75 -15.55
CA MET A 120 -1.18 17.56 -15.08
C MET A 120 -1.08 16.18 -14.43
N SER A 121 -0.16 15.36 -14.92
CA SER A 121 0.12 14.02 -14.40
C SER A 121 0.64 14.12 -12.95
N ASN A 122 -0.28 14.21 -12.00
CA ASN A 122 -0.04 14.15 -10.55
C ASN A 122 0.26 12.71 -10.08
N GLU A 123 0.41 11.78 -11.03
CA GLU A 123 0.71 10.38 -10.84
C GLU A 123 2.03 10.04 -11.52
N PHE A 124 2.90 9.35 -10.81
CA PHE A 124 4.09 8.72 -11.37
C PHE A 124 4.26 7.34 -10.74
N SER A 125 4.99 6.46 -11.43
CA SER A 125 5.21 5.08 -10.96
C SER A 125 6.68 4.69 -11.01
N ILE A 126 7.10 3.89 -10.03
CA ILE A 126 8.43 3.30 -9.94
C ILE A 126 8.27 1.79 -10.09
N LYS A 127 8.90 1.18 -11.09
CA LYS A 127 8.93 -0.28 -11.20
C LYS A 127 9.93 -0.86 -10.20
N TYR A 128 9.64 -2.03 -9.63
CA TYR A 128 10.55 -2.64 -8.66
C TYR A 128 11.98 -2.88 -9.17
N PRO A 129 12.22 -3.28 -10.44
CA PRO A 129 13.57 -3.40 -10.98
C PRO A 129 14.40 -2.10 -10.96
N ASP A 130 13.74 -0.93 -10.91
CA ASP A 130 14.41 0.37 -10.87
C ASP A 130 14.83 0.78 -9.43
N ILE A 131 14.43 0.00 -8.41
CA ILE A 131 14.71 0.29 -7.00
C ILE A 131 16.03 -0.37 -6.61
N LYS A 132 17.02 0.46 -6.27
CA LYS A 132 18.33 0.02 -5.75
C LYS A 132 18.27 -0.35 -4.27
N LYS A 133 17.52 0.41 -3.47
CA LYS A 133 17.41 0.21 -2.02
C LYS A 133 16.09 0.76 -1.51
N MET A 134 15.39 0.00 -0.69
CA MET A 134 14.23 0.45 0.05
C MET A 134 14.49 0.30 1.55
N VAL A 135 14.23 1.37 2.32
CA VAL A 135 14.49 1.41 3.77
C VAL A 135 13.24 1.87 4.49
N PHE A 136 12.87 1.18 5.57
CA PHE A 136 11.73 1.56 6.38
C PHE A 136 12.09 1.54 7.87
N TYR A 137 12.02 2.69 8.52
CA TYR A 137 12.42 2.85 9.92
C TYR A 137 11.49 3.81 10.67
N PRO A 138 11.36 3.67 11.99
CA PRO A 138 10.57 4.60 12.78
C PRO A 138 11.34 5.93 13.00
N ASP A 139 10.69 7.09 12.85
CA ASP A 139 11.34 8.38 13.12
C ASP A 139 11.27 8.69 14.63
N THR A 140 12.31 8.33 15.38
CA THR A 140 12.40 8.56 16.82
C THR A 140 12.33 10.04 17.21
N ARG A 141 12.54 10.96 16.26
CA ARG A 141 12.32 12.41 16.48
C ARG A 141 10.83 12.79 16.56
N THR A 142 9.92 11.86 16.26
CA THR A 142 8.47 12.08 16.26
C THR A 142 7.78 11.37 17.42
N LEU A 143 8.53 11.11 18.51
CA LEU A 143 7.96 10.58 19.75
C LEU A 143 6.95 11.57 20.34
N ILE A 144 5.77 11.07 20.66
CA ILE A 144 4.73 11.78 21.39
C ILE A 144 4.48 11.00 22.68
N SER A 145 4.57 11.70 23.81
CA SER A 145 4.27 11.14 25.13
C SER A 145 2.91 11.65 25.63
N ASN A 146 2.08 10.75 26.13
CA ASN A 146 0.83 11.05 26.82
C ASN A 146 0.69 10.18 28.08
N MET A 147 -0.44 10.29 28.80
CA MET A 147 -0.68 9.53 30.03
C MET A 147 -0.69 7.99 29.84
N LEU A 148 -0.83 7.50 28.60
CA LEU A 148 -0.85 6.07 28.27
C LEU A 148 0.50 5.56 27.76
N GLY A 149 1.52 6.42 27.69
CA GLY A 149 2.88 6.07 27.31
C GLY A 149 3.44 6.94 26.20
N THR A 150 4.55 6.48 25.62
CA THR A 150 5.24 7.16 24.52
C THR A 150 5.12 6.34 23.25
N ALA A 151 4.73 6.99 22.15
CA ALA A 151 4.59 6.34 20.86
C ALA A 151 5.22 7.18 19.73
N ILE A 152 5.69 6.50 18.69
CA ILE A 152 6.24 7.13 17.48
C ILE A 152 5.06 7.55 16.60
N ASN A 153 5.02 8.82 16.19
CA ASN A 153 3.93 9.35 15.37
C ASN A 153 4.18 9.18 13.87
N GLU A 154 5.44 9.09 13.43
CA GLU A 154 5.78 8.93 12.03
C GLU A 154 6.87 7.87 11.81
N ASN A 155 6.67 7.07 10.78
CA ASN A 155 7.71 6.23 10.19
C ASN A 155 8.24 6.88 8.92
N VAL A 156 9.44 6.52 8.48
CA VAL A 156 10.04 7.00 7.25
C VAL A 156 10.22 5.83 6.28
N LEU A 157 9.70 6.00 5.07
CA LEU A 157 9.96 5.12 3.94
C LEU A 157 10.86 5.84 2.95
N VAL A 158 12.06 5.29 2.73
CA VAL A 158 13.01 5.78 1.74
C VAL A 158 13.07 4.84 0.56
N ILE A 159 12.91 5.37 -0.65
CA ILE A 159 13.00 4.64 -1.91
C ILE A 159 14.15 5.24 -2.71
N HIS A 160 15.25 4.51 -2.82
CA HIS A 160 16.37 4.85 -3.69
C HIS A 160 16.18 4.13 -5.02
N THR A 161 15.96 4.90 -6.07
CA THR A 161 15.92 4.39 -7.45
C THR A 161 17.28 4.58 -8.13
N VAL A 162 17.39 4.17 -9.39
CA VAL A 162 18.58 4.47 -10.21
C VAL A 162 18.81 5.98 -10.36
N LYS A 163 17.74 6.78 -10.39
CA LYS A 163 17.78 8.21 -10.74
C LYS A 163 17.56 9.15 -9.55
N GLU A 164 16.64 8.78 -8.66
CA GLU A 164 16.10 9.67 -7.63
C GLU A 164 15.97 8.97 -6.27
N LYS A 165 16.00 9.77 -5.21
CA LYS A 165 15.69 9.37 -3.84
C LYS A 165 14.37 10.02 -3.42
N TYR A 166 13.43 9.19 -2.97
CA TYR A 166 12.18 9.65 -2.36
C TYR A 166 12.19 9.33 -0.87
N GLU A 167 11.85 10.32 -0.04
CA GLU A 167 11.74 10.16 1.41
C GLU A 167 10.32 10.55 1.85
N PHE A 168 9.51 9.53 2.15
CA PHE A 168 8.14 9.69 2.58
C PHE A 168 8.02 9.56 4.09
N ARG A 169 7.35 10.52 4.72
CA ARG A 169 6.91 10.43 6.11
C ARG A 169 5.52 9.85 6.17
N LEU A 170 5.37 8.78 6.95
CA LEU A 170 4.16 7.98 7.08
C LEU A 170 3.63 8.10 8.51
N SER A 171 2.52 8.82 8.71
CA SER A 171 1.91 8.93 10.05
C SER A 171 1.38 7.57 10.52
N THR A 172 1.65 7.18 11.77
CA THR A 172 1.18 5.94 12.39
C THR A 172 -0.32 5.94 12.65
N GLY A 173 -0.90 7.10 12.97
CA GLY A 173 -2.36 7.23 13.11
C GLY A 173 -3.12 6.91 11.83
N LYS A 174 -2.47 7.08 10.67
CA LYS A 174 -3.02 6.64 9.39
C LYS A 174 -2.53 5.22 9.06
N ASN A 175 -1.22 5.00 8.95
CA ASN A 175 -0.63 3.74 8.46
C ASN A 175 -0.53 2.62 9.51
N GLY A 176 -1.10 2.80 10.68
CA GLY A 176 -0.95 1.84 11.77
C GLY A 176 0.48 1.75 12.31
N PRO A 177 0.73 0.76 13.19
CA PRO A 177 2.00 0.58 13.86
C PRO A 177 3.15 0.22 12.90
N TYR A 178 4.38 0.53 13.32
CA TYR A 178 5.61 0.24 12.56
C TYR A 178 5.72 -1.24 12.20
N ASP A 179 5.66 -2.15 13.20
CA ASP A 179 5.89 -3.58 12.99
C ASP A 179 4.91 -4.20 11.99
N LYS A 180 3.64 -3.79 12.08
CA LYS A 180 2.59 -4.24 11.15
C LYS A 180 2.87 -3.75 9.73
N THR A 181 3.27 -2.49 9.59
CA THR A 181 3.60 -1.92 8.27
C THR A 181 4.85 -2.59 7.68
N LEU A 182 5.89 -2.78 8.49
CA LEU A 182 7.13 -3.45 8.12
C LEU A 182 6.87 -4.89 7.67
N TYR A 183 6.04 -5.62 8.41
CA TYR A 183 5.64 -6.98 8.08
C TYR A 183 5.01 -7.05 6.68
N TRP A 184 4.05 -6.18 6.36
CA TRP A 184 3.41 -6.19 5.05
C TRP A 184 4.34 -5.77 3.92
N LEU A 185 5.20 -4.76 4.16
CA LEU A 185 6.22 -4.35 3.21
C LEU A 185 7.19 -5.50 2.89
N LYS A 186 7.68 -6.22 3.92
CA LYS A 186 8.59 -7.37 3.76
C LYS A 186 7.91 -8.60 3.11
N THR A 187 6.63 -8.81 3.39
CA THR A 187 5.90 -10.02 2.94
C THR A 187 5.38 -9.89 1.51
N CYS A 188 4.93 -8.69 1.11
CA CYS A 188 4.17 -8.52 -0.12
C CYS A 188 4.97 -7.92 -1.28
N LEU A 189 6.08 -7.24 -1.00
CA LEU A 189 6.84 -6.55 -2.04
C LEU A 189 7.98 -7.41 -2.55
N PRO A 190 8.25 -7.42 -3.87
CA PRO A 190 9.36 -8.17 -4.46
C PRO A 190 10.71 -7.44 -4.28
N VAL A 191 10.85 -6.61 -3.25
CA VAL A 191 12.08 -5.86 -2.94
C VAL A 191 12.47 -6.05 -1.49
N LYS A 192 13.77 -6.19 -1.24
CA LYS A 192 14.29 -6.33 0.13
C LYS A 192 14.17 -4.98 0.86
N ILE A 193 13.42 -4.99 1.96
CA ILE A 193 13.34 -3.85 2.88
C ILE A 193 14.51 -3.97 3.86
N SER A 194 15.41 -2.99 3.81
CA SER A 194 16.49 -2.87 4.79
C SER A 194 15.99 -2.13 6.03
N ASP A 195 16.49 -2.54 7.19
CA ASP A 195 16.39 -1.74 8.41
C ASP A 195 17.49 -0.65 8.34
N TYR A 196 17.29 0.47 9.06
CA TYR A 196 18.27 1.58 9.10
C TYR A 196 19.37 1.29 10.11
#